data_AF-A0A972RFP1-F1
#
_entry.id   AF-A0A972RFP1-F1
#
_cell.length_a   1.000
_cell.length_b   1.000
_cell.length_c   1.000
_cell.angle_alpha   90.00
_cell.angle_beta   90.00
_cell.angle_gamma   90.00
#
_symmetry.space_group_name_H-M   'P 1'
#
loop_
_entity.id
_entity.type
_entity.pdbx_description
1 polymer ?
#
loop_
_entity_poly.entity_id
_entity_poly.type
_entity_poly.pdbx_seq_one_letter_code
_entity_poly.pdbx_strand_id
1 'polypeptide(L)'
;MKRKQTQEKFPDETRLKGIRDKLSDSDYIDGNLALPADASKVDQAKYQLCQLIARYRREHGLLQKEVAKKIGVDESRISDILRGKIECFTLDRLINYAAKLHDNLEIKIIAA
;
A
#
# COMPACT_ATOMS: atom_id res chain seq x y z
N MET A 1 -7.28 -22.64 -5.03
CA MET A 1 -8.59 -22.20 -5.57
C MET A 1 -8.36 -21.22 -6.72
N LYS A 2 -8.73 -21.57 -7.95
CA LYS A 2 -8.66 -20.65 -9.10
C LYS A 2 -9.79 -19.62 -8.97
N ARG A 3 -9.48 -18.33 -8.82
CA ARG A 3 -10.48 -17.25 -8.83
C ARG A 3 -11.10 -17.19 -10.22
N LYS A 4 -12.42 -17.34 -10.33
CA LYS A 4 -13.17 -17.03 -11.55
C LYS A 4 -12.93 -15.55 -11.84
N GLN A 5 -12.33 -15.22 -12.98
CA GLN A 5 -12.30 -13.84 -13.46
C GLN A 5 -13.72 -13.49 -13.89
N THR A 6 -14.49 -12.94 -12.96
CA THR A 6 -15.73 -12.26 -13.31
C THR A 6 -15.31 -10.99 -14.05
N GLN A 7 -15.77 -10.83 -15.28
CA GLN A 7 -15.59 -9.59 -16.02
C GLN A 7 -16.40 -8.52 -15.28
N GLU A 8 -15.77 -7.77 -14.37
CA GLU A 8 -16.43 -6.71 -13.62
C GLU A 8 -16.85 -5.62 -14.63
N LYS A 9 -18.16 -5.49 -14.86
CA LYS A 9 -18.70 -4.44 -15.73
C LYS A 9 -18.33 -3.08 -15.13
N PHE A 10 -17.94 -2.15 -16.01
CA PHE A 10 -17.65 -0.78 -15.62
C PHE A 10 -18.88 -0.16 -14.92
N PRO A 11 -18.69 0.61 -13.82
CA PRO A 11 -19.80 1.25 -13.11
C PRO A 11 -20.62 2.20 -14.00
N ASP A 12 -21.90 2.40 -13.67
CA ASP A 12 -22.76 3.39 -14.34
C ASP A 12 -22.41 4.84 -13.95
N GLU A 13 -22.89 5.81 -14.74
CA GLU A 13 -22.59 7.25 -14.53
C GLU A 13 -23.04 7.74 -13.16
N THR A 14 -24.20 7.30 -12.68
CA THR A 14 -24.74 7.69 -11.37
C THR A 14 -23.80 7.27 -10.24
N ARG A 15 -23.29 6.04 -10.29
CA ARG A 15 -22.33 5.53 -9.32
C ARG A 15 -20.99 6.25 -9.42
N LEU A 16 -20.52 6.53 -10.64
CA LEU A 16 -19.28 7.29 -10.85
C LEU A 16 -19.38 8.70 -10.28
N LYS A 17 -20.52 9.38 -10.47
CA LYS A 17 -20.79 10.70 -9.91
C LYS A 17 -20.72 10.66 -8.38
N GLY A 18 -21.42 9.71 -7.74
CA GLY A 18 -21.39 9.57 -6.28
C GLY A 18 -19.98 9.29 -5.72
N ILE A 19 -19.18 8.49 -6.42
CA ILE A 19 -17.77 8.28 -6.06
C ILE A 19 -16.97 9.57 -6.19
N ARG A 20 -17.13 10.31 -7.29
CA ARG A 20 -16.41 11.56 -7.53
C ARG A 20 -16.78 12.63 -6.50
N ASP A 21 -18.06 12.78 -6.18
CA ASP A 21 -18.53 13.73 -5.17
C ASP A 21 -17.92 13.40 -3.81
N LYS A 22 -17.90 12.11 -3.42
CA LYS A 22 -17.27 11.65 -2.18
C LYS A 22 -15.76 11.90 -2.14
N LEU A 23 -15.07 11.66 -3.25
CA LEU A 23 -13.61 11.87 -3.35
C LEU A 23 -13.21 13.35 -3.46
N SER A 24 -14.16 14.23 -3.82
CA SER A 24 -13.93 15.68 -3.93
C SER A 24 -14.10 16.40 -2.59
N ASP A 25 -14.65 15.72 -1.58
CA ASP A 25 -14.74 16.24 -0.22
C ASP A 25 -13.33 16.46 0.36
N SER A 26 -13.06 17.67 0.84
CA SER A 26 -11.78 18.03 1.47
C SER A 26 -11.51 17.24 2.75
N ASP A 27 -12.56 16.76 3.41
CA ASP A 27 -12.48 15.97 4.64
C ASP A 27 -12.41 14.45 4.35
N TYR A 28 -12.28 14.05 3.08
CA TYR A 28 -12.15 12.65 2.71
C TYR A 28 -10.79 12.07 3.13
N ILE A 29 -10.79 11.29 4.21
CA ILE A 29 -9.59 10.69 4.80
C ILE A 29 -9.24 9.29 4.25
N ASP A 30 -10.08 8.68 3.42
CA ASP A 30 -9.97 7.26 3.04
C ASP A 30 -9.31 7.07 1.66
N GLY A 31 -8.08 7.57 1.54
CA GLY A 31 -7.28 7.53 0.31
C GLY A 31 -5.86 7.01 0.54
N ASN A 32 -5.18 6.68 -0.55
CA ASN A 32 -3.73 6.50 -0.53
C ASN A 32 -3.07 7.88 -0.60
N LEU A 33 -2.20 8.19 0.35
CA LEU A 33 -1.45 9.45 0.35
C LEU A 33 -0.38 9.38 -0.74
N ALA A 34 -0.47 10.29 -1.70
CA ALA A 34 0.55 10.44 -2.73
C ALA A 34 1.78 11.16 -2.16
N LEU A 35 2.95 10.84 -2.68
CA LEU A 35 4.15 11.62 -2.40
C LEU A 35 4.09 12.98 -3.11
N PRO A 36 4.54 14.07 -2.46
CA PRO A 36 4.75 15.33 -3.16
C PRO A 36 5.88 15.20 -4.18
N ALA A 37 5.88 16.08 -5.19
CA ALA A 37 6.84 16.01 -6.30
C ALA A 37 8.30 16.21 -5.86
N ASP A 38 8.51 16.92 -4.75
CA ASP A 38 9.79 17.24 -4.14
C ASP A 38 10.14 16.35 -2.93
N ALA A 39 9.46 15.20 -2.78
CA ALA A 39 9.70 14.26 -1.67
C ALA A 39 11.18 13.89 -1.52
N SER A 40 11.65 13.78 -0.27
CA SER A 40 13.02 13.39 0.04
C SER A 40 13.34 11.97 -0.48
N LYS A 41 14.63 11.64 -0.65
CA LYS A 41 15.04 10.27 -1.04
C LYS A 41 14.62 9.21 -0.02
N VAL A 42 14.56 9.58 1.26
CA VAL A 42 14.07 8.70 2.33
C VAL A 42 12.59 8.43 2.16
N ASP A 43 11.78 9.45 1.87
CA ASP A 43 10.34 9.31 1.71
C ASP A 43 9.98 8.54 0.43
N GLN A 44 10.72 8.79 -0.66
CA GLN A 44 10.65 7.98 -1.88
C GLN A 44 10.90 6.50 -1.57
N ALA A 45 11.95 6.17 -0.82
CA ALA A 45 12.27 4.80 -0.44
C ALA A 45 11.21 4.17 0.47
N LYS A 46 10.74 4.90 1.49
CA LYS A 46 9.64 4.43 2.37
C LYS A 46 8.38 4.12 1.55
N TYR A 47 8.00 5.01 0.64
CA TYR A 47 6.82 4.82 -0.19
C TYR A 47 6.95 3.60 -1.10
N GLN A 48 8.12 3.40 -1.72
CA GLN A 48 8.41 2.20 -2.52
C GLN A 48 8.29 0.91 -1.70
N LEU A 49 8.75 0.91 -0.44
CA LEU A 49 8.57 -0.24 0.46
C LEU A 49 7.10 -0.48 0.81
N CYS A 50 6.31 0.58 1.05
CA CYS A 50 4.86 0.46 1.23
C CYS A 50 4.19 -0.18 0.00
N GLN A 51 4.58 0.26 -1.20
CA GLN A 51 4.08 -0.29 -2.46
C GLN A 51 4.50 -1.76 -2.66
N LEU A 52 5.71 -2.14 -2.25
CA LEU A 52 6.19 -3.51 -2.29
C LEU A 52 5.31 -4.43 -1.43
N ILE A 53 5.01 -4.02 -0.19
CA ILE A 53 4.12 -4.76 0.72
C ILE A 53 2.70 -4.83 0.14
N ALA A 54 2.18 -3.73 -0.40
CA ALA A 54 0.87 -3.69 -1.04
C ALA A 54 0.78 -4.61 -2.27
N ARG A 55 1.85 -4.69 -3.06
CA ARG A 55 1.97 -5.62 -4.19
C ARG A 55 1.96 -7.07 -3.72
N TYR A 56 2.79 -7.42 -2.73
CA TYR A 56 2.81 -8.77 -2.14
C TYR A 56 1.41 -9.23 -1.71
N ARG A 57 0.68 -8.36 -0.99
CA ARG A 57 -0.71 -8.62 -0.57
C ARG A 57 -1.60 -8.95 -1.77
N ARG A 58 -1.55 -8.14 -2.83
CA ARG A 58 -2.40 -8.31 -4.03
C ARG A 58 -2.07 -9.60 -4.78
N GLU A 59 -0.79 -9.88 -5.01
CA GLU A 59 -0.32 -11.07 -5.73
C GLU A 59 -0.71 -12.37 -5.02
N HIS A 60 -0.69 -12.37 -3.68
CA HIS A 60 -1.08 -13.52 -2.87
C HIS A 60 -2.56 -13.53 -2.49
N GLY A 61 -3.33 -12.50 -2.87
CA GLY A 61 -4.75 -12.39 -2.59
C GLY A 61 -5.12 -12.30 -1.11
N LEU A 62 -4.22 -11.80 -0.27
CA LEU A 62 -4.33 -11.80 1.20
C LEU A 62 -5.21 -10.65 1.74
N LEU A 63 -5.90 -10.91 2.84
CA LEU A 63 -6.54 -9.92 3.69
C LEU A 63 -5.50 -9.17 4.52
N GLN A 64 -5.83 -7.96 5.01
CA GLN A 64 -4.90 -7.15 5.80
C GLN A 64 -4.46 -7.89 7.07
N LYS A 65 -5.39 -8.48 7.82
CA LYS A 65 -5.09 -9.35 8.98
C LYS A 65 -4.10 -10.51 8.70
N GLU A 66 -4.08 -11.06 7.49
CA GLU A 66 -3.18 -12.17 7.14
C GLU A 66 -1.76 -11.65 6.90
N VAL A 67 -1.63 -10.48 6.26
CA VAL A 67 -0.34 -9.78 6.13
C VAL A 67 0.15 -9.35 7.51
N ALA A 68 -0.74 -8.83 8.36
CA ALA A 68 -0.43 -8.42 9.73
C ALA A 68 0.17 -9.57 10.54
N LYS A 69 -0.44 -10.76 10.46
CA LYS A 69 0.06 -11.98 11.10
C LYS A 69 1.44 -12.40 10.57
N LYS A 70 1.68 -12.33 9.25
CA LYS A 70 2.99 -12.64 8.65
C LYS A 70 4.09 -11.67 9.11
N ILE A 71 3.77 -10.38 9.18
CA ILE A 71 4.72 -9.35 9.63
C ILE A 71 4.84 -9.34 11.17
N GLY A 72 3.86 -9.84 11.90
CA GLY A 72 3.81 -9.79 13.37
C GLY A 72 3.48 -8.39 13.91
N VAL A 73 2.47 -7.74 13.33
CA VAL A 73 1.97 -6.41 13.72
C VAL A 73 0.44 -6.40 13.73
N ASP A 74 -0.15 -5.33 14.27
CA ASP A 74 -1.60 -5.11 14.22
C ASP A 74 -2.11 -4.84 12.80
N GLU A 75 -3.38 -5.17 12.54
CA GLU A 75 -4.03 -4.92 11.25
C GLU A 75 -4.07 -3.42 10.88
N SER A 76 -4.22 -2.53 11.88
CA SER A 76 -4.17 -1.08 11.69
C SER A 76 -2.84 -0.62 11.07
N ARG A 77 -1.73 -1.27 11.44
CA ARG A 77 -0.41 -0.97 10.91
C ARG A 77 -0.31 -1.33 9.43
N ILE A 78 -0.96 -2.42 9.01
CA ILE A 78 -1.06 -2.78 7.58
C ILE A 78 -1.93 -1.77 6.84
N SER A 79 -3.04 -1.34 7.44
CA SER A 79 -3.89 -0.29 6.85
C SER A 79 -3.11 1.00 6.58
N ASP A 80 -2.29 1.44 7.53
CA ASP A 80 -1.44 2.64 7.36
C ASP A 80 -0.40 2.46 6.23
N ILE A 81 0.21 1.27 6.10
CA ILE A 81 1.13 0.95 4.98
C ILE A 81 0.39 1.01 3.65
N LEU A 82 -0.79 0.39 3.56
CA LEU A 82 -1.58 0.33 2.32
C LEU A 82 -2.14 1.70 1.90
N ARG A 83 -2.25 2.65 2.84
CA ARG A 83 -2.63 4.04 2.60
C ARG A 83 -1.43 4.98 2.40
N GLY A 84 -0.20 4.46 2.39
CA GLY A 84 0.99 5.27 2.12
C GLY A 84 1.34 6.27 3.23
N LYS A 85 0.93 6.03 4.48
CA LYS A 85 1.26 6.90 5.63
C LYS A 85 2.71 6.73 6.08
N ILE A 86 3.64 7.13 5.24
CA ILE A 86 5.09 6.94 5.43
C ILE A 86 5.64 7.64 6.69
N GLU A 87 4.97 8.69 7.19
CA GLU A 87 5.33 9.38 8.43
C GLU A 87 5.21 8.49 9.68
N CYS A 88 4.37 7.45 9.62
CA CYS A 88 4.19 6.53 10.74
C CYS A 88 5.31 5.47 10.85
N PHE A 89 6.30 5.51 9.95
CA PHE A 89 7.33 4.47 9.84
C PHE A 89 8.72 5.06 9.59
N THR A 90 9.72 4.46 10.23
CA THR A 90 11.11 4.65 9.85
C THR A 90 11.45 3.73 8.67
N LEU A 91 12.51 4.07 7.93
CA LEU A 91 12.94 3.29 6.76
C LEU A 91 13.33 1.86 7.15
N ASP A 92 14.10 1.71 8.23
CA ASP A 92 14.52 0.40 8.77
C ASP A 92 13.32 -0.49 9.14
N ARG A 93 12.24 0.11 9.68
CA ARG A 93 11.04 -0.63 10.05
C ARG A 93 10.32 -1.18 8.82
N LEU A 94 10.22 -0.39 7.75
CA LEU A 94 9.62 -0.84 6.49
C LEU A 94 10.47 -1.91 5.80
N ILE A 95 11.80 -1.80 5.86
CA ILE A 95 12.71 -2.85 5.36
C ILE A 95 12.46 -4.16 6.10
N ASN A 96 12.42 -4.13 7.43
CA ASN A 96 12.17 -5.32 8.24
C ASN A 96 10.79 -5.95 7.95
N TYR A 97 9.78 -5.12 7.70
CA TYR A 97 8.45 -5.60 7.31
C TYR A 97 8.44 -6.27 5.94
N ALA A 98 9.12 -5.67 4.95
CA ALA A 98 9.26 -6.26 3.63
C ALA A 98 10.06 -7.58 3.68
N ALA A 99 11.12 -7.66 4.49
CA ALA A 99 11.93 -8.86 4.65
C ALA A 99 11.14 -10.05 5.22
N LYS A 100 10.13 -9.81 6.07
CA LYS A 100 9.23 -10.87 6.56
C LYS A 100 8.27 -11.43 5.50
N LEU A 101 8.11 -10.74 4.38
CA LEU A 101 7.28 -11.17 3.25
C LEU A 101 8.10 -11.72 2.09
N HIS A 102 9.38 -11.34 2.00
CA HIS A 102 10.27 -11.64 0.89
C HIS A 102 11.57 -12.22 1.43
N ASP A 103 11.68 -13.56 1.47
CA ASP A 103 12.83 -14.28 2.04
C ASP A 103 14.17 -13.92 1.37
N ASN A 104 14.12 -13.50 0.09
CA ASN A 104 15.30 -13.12 -0.70
C ASN A 104 15.34 -11.60 -0.99
N LEU A 105 14.83 -10.76 -0.07
CA LEU A 105 14.89 -9.30 -0.25
C LEU A 105 16.35 -8.82 -0.28
N GLU A 106 16.75 -8.22 -1.40
CA GLU A 106 18.06 -7.59 -1.58
C GLU A 106 17.91 -6.07 -1.66
N ILE A 107 18.73 -5.33 -0.91
CA ILE A 107 18.80 -3.86 -0.98
C ILE A 107 20.08 -3.47 -1.70
N LYS A 108 19.93 -2.72 -2.79
CA LYS A 108 21.07 -2.16 -3.55
C LYS A 108 21.03 -0.64 -3.48
N ILE A 109 22.19 -0.05 -3.21
CA ILE A 109 22.42 1.39 -3.33
C ILE A 109 23.31 1.59 -4.54
N ILE A 110 22.79 2.28 -5.55
CA ILE A 110 23.51 2.59 -6.78
C ILE A 110 23.60 4.10 -6.86
N ALA A 111 24.82 4.62 -6.87
CA ALA A 111 25.10 6.00 -7.24
C ALA A 111 25.67 5.97 -8.67
N ALA A 112 25.13 6.83 -9.54
CA ALA A 112 25.66 7.03 -10.89
C ALA A 112 26.90 7.92 -10.84
#